data_AF-A0A7C6GRQ0-F1
#
_entry.id   AF-A0A7C6GRQ0-F1
#
_cell.length_a   1.000
_cell.length_b   1.000
_cell.length_c   1.000
_cell.angle_alpha   90.00
_cell.angle_beta   90.00
_cell.angle_gamma   90.00
#
_symmetry.space_group_name_H-M   'P 1'
#
loop_
_entity.id
_entity.type
_entity.pdbx_description
1 polymer ?
#
loop_
_entity_poly.entity_id
_entity_poly.type
_entity_poly.pdbx_seq_one_letter_code
_entity_poly.pdbx_strand_id
1 'polypeptide(L)'
;MTLKGRIEREKKVDQLLGEADRRLTAAEKAVTGEESWTNCQEAVKQLLLALLVAKEENAPPEHNLNLSLLWEKCLLMDPELLLLTDCLRIFQEEPNRFENGDLLIEAANEVWDYIYGVLTEET
;
A
#
# COMPACT_ATOMS: atom_id res chain seq x y z
N MET A 1 -5.75 -18.35 16.48
CA MET A 1 -5.14 -17.10 16.99
C MET A 1 -5.25 -16.93 18.52
N THR A 2 -4.18 -16.51 19.21
CA THR A 2 -4.22 -16.08 20.63
C THR A 2 -4.55 -14.58 20.73
N LEU A 3 -5.11 -14.11 21.85
CA LEU A 3 -5.38 -12.69 22.07
C LEU A 3 -4.14 -11.81 21.87
N LYS A 4 -2.97 -12.31 22.27
CA LYS A 4 -1.68 -11.63 22.09
C LYS A 4 -1.31 -11.50 20.61
N GLY A 5 -1.44 -12.57 19.83
CA GLY A 5 -1.14 -12.55 18.39
C GLY A 5 -2.08 -11.63 17.59
N ARG A 6 -3.35 -11.50 18.03
CA ARG A 6 -4.29 -10.53 17.44
C ARG A 6 -3.84 -9.08 17.67
N ILE A 7 -3.50 -8.73 18.92
CA ILE A 7 -3.05 -7.37 19.27
C ILE A 7 -1.75 -7.00 18.56
N GLU A 8 -0.81 -7.94 18.43
CA GLU A 8 0.45 -7.71 17.71
C GLU A 8 0.21 -7.45 16.23
N ARG A 9 -0.76 -8.14 15.62
CA ARG A 9 -1.17 -7.91 14.23
C ARG A 9 -1.82 -6.54 14.05
N GLU A 10 -2.81 -6.19 14.86
CA GLU A 10 -3.51 -4.90 14.78
C GLU A 10 -2.50 -3.73 14.88
N LYS A 11 -1.58 -3.79 15.85
CA LYS A 11 -0.50 -2.79 15.97
C LYS A 11 0.40 -2.70 14.74
N LYS A 12 0.68 -3.84 14.11
CA LYS A 12 1.51 -3.89 12.91
C LYS A 12 0.79 -3.29 11.71
N VAL A 13 -0.50 -3.58 11.55
CA VAL A 13 -1.36 -2.94 10.54
C VAL A 13 -1.37 -1.43 10.75
N ASP A 14 -1.63 -0.96 11.98
CA ASP A 14 -1.63 0.47 12.30
C ASP A 14 -0.29 1.14 11.99
N GLN A 15 0.83 0.45 12.29
CA GLN A 15 2.17 0.96 11.99
C GLN A 15 2.39 1.12 10.47
N LEU A 16 1.92 0.15 9.67
CA LEU A 16 2.05 0.17 8.21
C LEU A 16 1.19 1.26 7.60
N LEU A 17 -0.06 1.41 8.06
CA LEU A 17 -0.94 2.52 7.66
C LEU A 17 -0.32 3.88 8.01
N GLY A 18 0.24 4.01 9.22
CA GLY A 18 0.93 5.25 9.63
C GLY A 18 2.24 5.53 8.88
N GLU A 19 2.92 4.53 8.31
CA GLU A 19 4.03 4.76 7.39
C GLU A 19 3.51 5.18 6.01
N ALA A 20 2.48 4.52 5.48
CA ALA A 20 1.86 4.90 4.21
C ALA A 20 1.36 6.36 4.21
N ASP A 21 0.68 6.80 5.26
CA ASP A 21 0.19 8.18 5.41
C ASP A 21 1.34 9.20 5.41
N ARG A 22 2.41 8.91 6.16
CA ARG A 22 3.61 9.75 6.18
C ARG A 22 4.27 9.84 4.81
N ARG A 23 4.25 8.76 4.03
CA ARG A 23 4.79 8.74 2.66
C ARG A 23 3.92 9.55 1.71
N LEU A 24 2.60 9.43 1.76
CA LEU A 24 1.69 10.26 0.96
C LEU A 24 1.86 11.76 1.28
N THR A 25 1.93 12.11 2.57
CA THR A 25 2.23 13.47 3.01
C THR A 25 3.58 13.98 2.47
N ALA A 26 4.58 13.10 2.33
CA ALA A 26 5.87 13.46 1.73
C ALA A 26 5.78 13.61 0.21
N ALA A 27 4.97 12.77 -0.46
CA ALA A 27 4.71 12.85 -1.89
C ALA A 27 4.02 14.16 -2.29
N GLU A 28 3.07 14.63 -1.47
CA GLU A 28 2.39 15.94 -1.64
C GLU A 28 3.34 17.13 -1.52
N LYS A 29 4.43 16.98 -0.77
CA LYS A 29 5.45 18.02 -0.54
C LYS A 29 6.65 17.88 -1.47
N ALA A 30 6.67 16.87 -2.33
CA ALA A 30 7.77 16.59 -3.23
C ALA A 30 7.96 17.73 -4.24
N VAL A 31 9.22 18.00 -4.59
CA VAL A 31 9.55 19.07 -5.56
C VAL A 31 9.58 18.51 -6.98
N THR A 32 9.75 17.19 -7.13
CA THR A 32 9.86 16.50 -8.41
C THR A 32 8.87 15.35 -8.53
N GLY A 33 8.49 15.01 -9.77
CA GLY A 33 7.68 13.82 -10.05
C GLY A 33 8.36 12.52 -9.60
N GLU A 34 9.69 12.42 -9.68
CA GLU A 34 10.45 11.25 -9.19
C GLU A 34 10.39 11.09 -7.67
N GLU A 35 10.54 12.18 -6.92
CA GLU A 35 10.36 12.17 -5.46
C GLU A 35 8.93 11.80 -5.07
N SER A 36 7.95 12.35 -5.78
CA SER A 36 6.53 12.02 -5.54
C SER A 36 6.26 10.54 -5.85
N TRP A 37 6.75 10.05 -6.99
CA TRP A 37 6.64 8.65 -7.41
C TRP A 37 7.27 7.70 -6.39
N THR A 38 8.47 8.03 -5.89
CA THR A 38 9.16 7.19 -4.91
C THR A 38 8.36 7.09 -3.62
N ASN A 39 7.83 8.21 -3.14
CA ASN A 39 7.02 8.22 -1.93
C ASN A 39 5.67 7.52 -2.13
N CYS A 40 4.97 7.74 -3.24
CA CYS A 40 3.72 7.05 -3.55
C CYS A 40 3.92 5.54 -3.72
N GLN A 41 4.97 5.10 -4.43
CA GLN A 41 5.28 3.68 -4.58
C GLN A 41 5.53 3.02 -3.21
N GLU A 42 6.31 3.67 -2.35
CA GLU A 42 6.53 3.15 -0.99
C GLU A 42 5.25 3.13 -0.16
N ALA A 43 4.39 4.17 -0.26
CA ALA A 43 3.09 4.18 0.41
C ALA A 43 2.23 2.98 -0.01
N VAL A 44 2.13 2.72 -1.32
CA VAL A 44 1.38 1.59 -1.87
C VAL A 44 1.94 0.24 -1.40
N LYS A 45 3.28 0.09 -1.31
CA LYS A 45 3.87 -1.13 -0.73
C LYS A 45 3.46 -1.32 0.72
N GLN A 46 3.48 -0.28 1.55
CA GLN A 46 3.07 -0.37 2.95
C GLN A 46 1.58 -0.71 3.07
N LEU A 47 0.73 -0.15 2.21
CA LEU A 47 -0.70 -0.44 2.16
C LEU A 47 -1.00 -1.90 1.81
N LEU A 48 -0.41 -2.41 0.73
CA LEU A 48 -0.57 -3.81 0.33
C LEU A 48 -0.03 -4.76 1.40
N LEU A 49 1.06 -4.37 2.06
CA LEU A 49 1.59 -5.13 3.19
C LEU A 49 0.64 -5.11 4.40
N ALA A 50 -0.02 -3.98 4.68
CA ALA A 50 -1.01 -3.88 5.75
C ALA A 50 -2.18 -4.82 5.50
N LEU A 51 -2.69 -4.86 4.25
CA LEU A 51 -3.73 -5.79 3.85
C LEU A 51 -3.29 -7.25 4.00
N LEU A 52 -2.06 -7.58 3.58
CA LEU A 52 -1.49 -8.92 3.72
C LEU A 52 -1.38 -9.36 5.18
N VAL A 53 -0.88 -8.48 6.05
CA VAL A 53 -0.76 -8.77 7.49
C VAL A 53 -2.12 -8.93 8.15
N ALA A 54 -3.11 -8.14 7.74
CA ALA A 54 -4.47 -8.25 8.27
C ALA A 54 -5.09 -9.62 7.94
N LYS A 55 -4.92 -10.09 6.69
CA LYS A 55 -5.57 -11.30 6.16
C LYS A 55 -4.76 -12.60 6.36
N GLU A 56 -3.42 -12.58 6.40
CA GLU A 56 -2.59 -13.78 6.62
C GLU A 56 -2.24 -13.99 8.11
N GLU A 57 -2.48 -15.21 8.63
CA GLU A 57 -2.12 -15.58 10.01
C GLU A 57 -0.60 -15.72 10.24
N ASN A 58 0.20 -15.88 9.17
CA ASN A 58 1.65 -16.09 9.21
C ASN A 58 2.36 -15.37 8.04
N ALA A 59 2.16 -14.06 7.90
CA ALA A 59 2.85 -13.30 6.86
C ALA A 59 4.38 -13.53 6.94
N PRO A 60 5.05 -13.90 5.82
CA PRO A 60 6.49 -14.15 5.81
C PRO A 60 7.26 -12.87 6.15
N PRO A 61 8.51 -12.98 6.69
CA PRO A 61 9.31 -11.82 7.07
C PRO A 61 9.46 -10.85 5.89
N GLU A 62 8.88 -9.66 6.08
CA GLU A 62 8.37 -8.74 5.05
C GLU A 62 9.46 -7.94 4.32
N HIS A 63 10.74 -8.19 4.60
CA HIS A 63 11.77 -7.19 4.40
C HIS A 63 12.28 -7.00 2.97
N ASN A 64 11.71 -7.64 1.95
CA ASN A 64 12.18 -7.48 0.56
C ASN A 64 11.14 -7.84 -0.52
N LEU A 65 9.84 -7.80 -0.22
CA LEU A 65 8.85 -8.03 -1.27
C LEU A 65 8.76 -6.80 -2.17
N ASN A 66 9.05 -6.98 -3.47
CA ASN A 66 8.82 -5.94 -4.45
C ASN A 66 7.31 -5.72 -4.65
N LEU A 67 6.94 -4.57 -5.23
CA LEU A 67 5.54 -4.16 -5.36
C LEU A 67 4.71 -5.20 -6.12
N SER A 68 5.22 -5.74 -7.23
CA SER A 68 4.50 -6.71 -8.05
C SER A 68 4.14 -7.98 -7.27
N LEU A 69 5.08 -8.50 -6.47
CA LEU A 69 4.82 -9.69 -5.66
C LEU A 69 3.84 -9.42 -4.50
N LEU A 70 3.90 -8.23 -3.89
CA LEU A 70 2.90 -7.82 -2.90
C LEU A 70 1.51 -7.76 -3.50
N TRP A 71 1.40 -7.15 -4.68
CA TRP A 71 0.13 -7.02 -5.39
C TRP A 71 -0.45 -8.39 -5.78
N GLU A 72 0.36 -9.27 -6.37
CA GLU A 72 -0.07 -10.65 -6.70
C GLU A 72 -0.59 -11.41 -5.48
N LYS A 73 0.10 -11.31 -4.35
CA LYS A 73 -0.33 -11.95 -3.09
C LYS A 73 -1.66 -11.38 -2.60
N CYS A 74 -1.82 -10.05 -2.66
CA CYS A 74 -3.06 -9.40 -2.25
C CYS A 74 -4.23 -9.79 -3.16
N LEU A 75 -4.03 -9.82 -4.47
CA LEU A 75 -5.04 -10.27 -5.46
C LEU A 75 -5.54 -11.69 -5.23
N LEU A 76 -4.67 -12.61 -4.78
CA LEU A 76 -5.06 -13.98 -4.49
C LEU A 76 -6.01 -14.10 -3.29
N MET A 77 -5.94 -13.16 -2.35
CA MET A 77 -6.82 -13.14 -1.19
C MET A 77 -8.07 -12.30 -1.43
N ASP A 78 -7.92 -11.21 -2.17
CA ASP A 78 -8.98 -10.26 -2.45
C ASP A 78 -8.99 -9.89 -3.95
N PRO A 79 -9.78 -10.62 -4.76
CA PRO A 79 -9.89 -10.36 -6.19
C PRO A 79 -10.45 -8.98 -6.55
N GLU A 80 -11.11 -8.28 -5.63
CA GLU A 80 -11.67 -6.94 -5.91
C GLU A 80 -10.57 -5.88 -6.09
N LEU A 81 -9.33 -6.16 -5.64
CA LEU A 81 -8.13 -5.38 -5.99
C LEU A 81 -7.90 -5.27 -7.51
N LEU A 82 -8.50 -6.13 -8.33
CA LEU A 82 -8.47 -5.98 -9.80
C LEU A 82 -9.06 -4.64 -10.26
N LEU A 83 -9.97 -4.04 -9.49
CA LEU A 83 -10.53 -2.71 -9.77
C LEU A 83 -9.47 -1.60 -9.73
N LEU A 84 -8.38 -1.80 -8.98
CA LEU A 84 -7.27 -0.87 -8.82
C LEU A 84 -6.10 -1.15 -9.79
N THR A 85 -6.28 -2.01 -10.78
CA THR A 85 -5.19 -2.43 -11.69
C THR A 85 -4.48 -1.25 -12.35
N ASP A 86 -5.24 -0.26 -12.83
CA ASP A 86 -4.66 0.90 -13.47
C ASP A 86 -3.91 1.79 -12.47
N CYS A 87 -4.47 1.96 -11.26
CA CYS A 87 -3.84 2.70 -10.16
C CYS A 87 -2.53 2.04 -9.70
N LEU A 88 -2.44 0.71 -9.68
CA LEU A 88 -1.24 -0.01 -9.23
C LEU A 88 -0.18 -0.11 -10.33
N ARG A 89 -0.59 -0.23 -11.59
CA ARG A 89 0.32 -0.36 -12.73
C ARG A 89 1.19 0.88 -12.95
N ILE A 90 0.71 2.07 -12.59
CA ILE A 90 1.48 3.32 -12.70
C ILE A 90 2.81 3.25 -11.93
N PHE A 91 2.84 2.52 -10.82
CA PHE A 91 4.01 2.37 -9.96
C PHE A 91 4.98 1.27 -10.43
N GLN A 92 4.66 0.58 -11.53
CA GLN A 92 5.59 -0.32 -12.23
C GLN A 92 6.34 0.40 -13.36
N GLU A 93 5.96 1.64 -13.68
CA GLU A 93 6.64 2.46 -14.67
C GLU A 93 7.91 3.13 -14.12
N GLU A 94 8.73 3.71 -15.00
CA GLU A 94 9.91 4.47 -14.57
C GLU A 94 9.52 5.86 -14.00
N PRO A 95 10.19 6.33 -12.92
CA PRO A 95 9.85 7.60 -12.26
C PRO A 95 10.01 8.83 -13.16
N ASN A 96 10.90 8.77 -14.15
CA ASN A 96 11.16 9.84 -15.12
C ASN A 96 9.99 10.14 -16.06
N ARG A 97 8.93 9.32 -16.06
CA ARG A 97 7.75 9.49 -16.91
C ARG A 97 6.74 10.49 -16.36
N PHE A 98 6.90 10.93 -15.11
CA PHE A 98 5.95 11.80 -14.43
C PHE A 98 6.52 13.20 -14.26
N GLU A 99 5.86 14.18 -14.88
CA GLU A 99 6.24 15.60 -14.78
C GLU A 99 5.92 16.18 -13.39
N ASN A 100 4.84 15.71 -12.77
CA ASN A 100 4.39 16.10 -11.44
C ASN A 100 3.80 14.91 -10.66
N GLY A 101 3.45 15.16 -9.39
CA GLY A 101 2.96 14.14 -8.46
C GLY A 101 1.46 13.88 -8.48
N ASP A 102 0.64 14.72 -9.12
CA ASP A 102 -0.81 14.73 -8.89
C ASP A 102 -1.46 13.39 -9.21
N LEU A 103 -1.21 12.84 -10.41
CA LEU A 103 -1.73 11.54 -10.83
C LEU A 103 -1.23 10.39 -9.95
N LEU A 104 0.01 10.49 -9.45
CA LEU A 104 0.63 9.49 -8.59
C LEU A 104 -0.01 9.49 -7.20
N ILE A 105 -0.32 10.68 -6.68
CA ILE A 105 -0.99 10.85 -5.39
C ILE A 105 -2.43 10.37 -5.48
N GLU A 106 -3.16 10.74 -6.54
CA GLU A 106 -4.52 10.25 -6.80
C GLU A 106 -4.57 8.72 -6.85
N ALA A 107 -3.68 8.10 -7.66
CA ALA A 107 -3.63 6.64 -7.76
C ALA A 107 -3.30 5.96 -6.42
N ALA A 108 -2.40 6.54 -5.62
CA ALA A 108 -2.06 5.99 -4.31
C ALA A 108 -3.19 6.18 -3.28
N ASN A 109 -3.94 7.29 -3.36
CA ASN A 109 -5.10 7.56 -2.51
C ASN A 109 -6.27 6.62 -2.82
N GLU A 110 -6.52 6.27 -4.09
CA GLU A 110 -7.53 5.26 -4.45
C GLU A 110 -7.19 3.89 -3.84
N VAL A 111 -5.89 3.52 -3.83
CA VAL A 111 -5.43 2.29 -3.18
C VAL A 111 -5.58 2.38 -1.66
N TRP A 112 -5.30 3.55 -1.07
CA TRP A 112 -5.52 3.81 0.36
C TRP A 112 -6.99 3.63 0.74
N ASP A 113 -7.90 4.31 0.04
CA ASP A 113 -9.32 4.31 0.35
C ASP A 113 -9.93 2.92 0.27
N TYR A 114 -9.56 2.15 -0.76
CA TYR A 114 -9.98 0.76 -0.87
C TYR A 114 -9.47 -0.09 0.29
N ILE A 115 -8.16 -0.05 0.59
CA ILE A 115 -7.58 -0.89 1.64
C ILE A 115 -8.12 -0.50 3.02
N TYR A 116 -8.25 0.80 3.29
CA TYR A 116 -8.83 1.28 4.54
C TYR A 116 -10.30 0.87 4.66
N GLY A 117 -11.07 0.94 3.57
CA GLY A 117 -12.44 0.44 3.50
C GLY A 117 -12.52 -1.05 3.87
N VAL A 118 -11.73 -1.90 3.19
CA VAL A 118 -11.69 -3.35 3.48
C VAL A 118 -11.33 -3.63 4.95
N LEU A 119 -10.37 -2.89 5.52
CA LEU A 119 -9.93 -3.10 6.90
C LEU A 119 -10.94 -2.60 7.95
N THR A 120 -11.86 -1.70 7.60
CA THR A 120 -12.84 -1.12 8.53
C THR A 120 -14.25 -1.69 8.36
N GLU A 121 -14.60 -2.21 7.18
CA GLU A 121 -15.86 -2.92 6.95
C GLU A 121 -15.88 -4.35 7.55
N GLU A 122 -14.71 -4.93 7.84
CA GLU A 122 -14.57 -6.24 8.50
C GLU A 122 -14.58 -6.19 10.05
N THR A 123 -14.79 -5.00 10.67
CA THR A 123 -14.93 -4.83 12.13
C THR A 123 -16.37 -4.69 12.61
#